data_AF-A0A5K0W0V1-F1
#
_entry.id   AF-A0A5K0W0V1-F1
#
_cell.length_a   1.000
_cell.length_b   1.000
_cell.length_c   1.000
_cell.angle_alpha   90.00
_cell.angle_beta   90.00
_cell.angle_gamma   90.00
#
_symmetry.space_group_name_H-M   'P 1'
#
loop_
_entity.id
_entity.type
_entity.pdbx_description
1 polymer ?
#
loop_
_entity_poly.entity_id
_entity_poly.type
_entity_poly.pdbx_seq_one_letter_code
_entity_poly.pdbx_strand_id
1 'polypeptide(L)'
;METGGDIYRAGSFRRNGSSSIWRNSGDDAFSRSSRDGEDDEEALRWAALEKLPTYDRIRRGILSGVAGGVAEVDIRKLGFVERESLLDRLVRTAEEDNEKFLLRLKERVDR
;
A
#
# COMPACT_ATOMS: atom_id res chain seq x y z
N MET A 1 -35.09 -34.43 60.81
CA MET A 1 -35.06 -33.25 59.91
C MET A 1 -33.95 -33.57 58.90
N GLU A 2 -34.17 -34.31 57.81
CA GLU A 2 -35.04 -34.01 56.65
C GLU A 2 -35.04 -32.49 56.37
N THR A 3 -34.53 -32.00 55.24
CA THR A 3 -34.78 -32.43 53.86
C THR A 3 -33.59 -32.17 52.93
N GLY A 4 -33.36 -33.11 52.00
CA GLY A 4 -32.57 -32.90 50.78
C GLY A 4 -33.47 -32.73 49.55
N GLY A 5 -32.86 -32.30 48.44
CA GLY A 5 -33.41 -32.27 47.07
C GLY A 5 -34.39 -31.11 46.82
N ASP A 6 -34.41 -30.40 45.68
CA ASP A 6 -33.73 -30.58 44.41
C ASP A 6 -33.66 -29.21 43.70
N ILE A 7 -32.53 -28.96 43.05
CA ILE A 7 -32.25 -27.71 42.34
C ILE A 7 -32.65 -27.90 40.87
N TYR A 8 -33.72 -27.19 40.49
CA TYR A 8 -34.11 -26.73 39.16
C TYR A 8 -33.45 -27.36 37.91
N ARG A 9 -34.22 -28.22 37.25
CA ARG A 9 -34.66 -28.12 35.84
C ARG A 9 -33.86 -27.17 34.92
N ALA A 10 -33.21 -27.75 33.90
CA ALA A 10 -33.46 -27.54 32.46
C ALA A 10 -32.17 -27.76 31.65
N GLY A 11 -32.26 -28.65 30.66
CA GLY A 11 -31.13 -29.00 29.81
C GLY A 11 -30.68 -27.90 28.87
N SER A 12 -29.45 -28.02 28.39
CA SER A 12 -28.97 -27.37 27.17
C SER A 12 -27.78 -28.16 26.58
N PHE A 13 -28.10 -28.85 25.48
CA PHE A 13 -27.32 -29.07 24.25
C PHE A 13 -25.79 -29.22 24.38
N ARG A 14 -25.33 -30.48 24.31
CA ARG A 14 -23.94 -30.79 23.96
C ARG A 14 -23.69 -30.42 22.50
N ARG A 15 -23.06 -29.26 22.25
CA ARG A 15 -22.42 -28.99 20.95
C ARG A 15 -21.05 -29.67 20.96
N ASN A 16 -21.01 -30.91 20.49
CA ASN A 16 -19.78 -31.58 20.11
C ASN A 16 -19.32 -30.99 18.76
N GLY A 17 -18.69 -29.81 18.81
CA GLY A 17 -18.09 -29.14 17.67
C GLY A 17 -16.67 -29.64 17.45
N SER A 18 -16.48 -30.32 16.33
CA SER A 18 -15.22 -30.86 15.80
C SER A 18 -14.04 -29.91 15.99
N SER A 19 -13.06 -30.30 16.82
CA SER A 19 -11.74 -29.68 16.82
C SER A 19 -10.96 -30.20 15.62
N SER A 20 -11.16 -29.56 14.48
CA SER A 20 -10.27 -29.70 13.32
C SER A 20 -8.87 -29.23 13.70
N ILE A 21 -8.02 -30.18 14.09
CA ILE A 21 -6.74 -30.43 13.42
C ILE A 21 -6.06 -29.14 12.96
N TRP A 22 -5.43 -28.43 13.89
CA TRP A 22 -4.37 -27.47 13.55
C TRP A 22 -3.10 -28.27 13.27
N ARG A 23 -3.09 -29.00 12.15
CA ARG A 23 -1.88 -29.63 11.62
C ARG A 23 -1.26 -28.65 10.63
N ASN A 24 -0.16 -28.06 11.06
CA ASN A 24 0.98 -27.70 10.23
C ASN A 24 0.68 -26.94 8.92
N SER A 25 0.30 -25.67 9.02
CA SER A 25 0.54 -24.68 7.94
C SER A 25 1.63 -23.71 8.39
N GLY A 26 2.78 -24.26 8.80
CA GLY A 26 3.97 -23.48 9.14
C GLY A 26 4.84 -23.12 7.93
N ASP A 27 4.47 -23.56 6.72
CA ASP A 27 5.32 -23.48 5.53
C ASP A 27 4.75 -22.61 4.40
N ASP A 28 3.58 -21.98 4.61
CA ASP A 28 2.90 -21.15 3.59
C ASP A 28 2.66 -19.71 4.04
N ALA A 29 3.25 -19.27 5.15
CA ALA A 29 3.11 -17.88 5.61
C ALA A 29 3.85 -16.87 4.70
N PHE A 30 4.72 -17.35 3.80
CA PHE A 30 5.49 -16.55 2.85
C PHE A 30 5.30 -17.03 1.40
N SER A 31 4.16 -17.64 1.08
CA SER A 31 3.81 -17.98 -0.31
C SER A 31 3.53 -16.69 -1.09
N ARG A 32 4.61 -16.05 -1.53
CA ARG A 32 4.67 -14.82 -2.33
C ARG A 32 3.87 -15.04 -3.60
N SER A 33 2.73 -14.38 -3.70
CA SER A 33 2.01 -14.30 -4.97
C SER A 33 2.87 -13.44 -5.91
N SER A 34 3.39 -14.04 -6.97
CA SER A 34 4.29 -13.39 -7.94
C SER A 34 3.60 -12.34 -8.82
N ARG A 35 2.38 -11.92 -8.45
CA ARG A 35 1.59 -10.90 -9.16
C ARG A 35 1.58 -9.55 -8.44
N ASP A 36 2.04 -9.49 -7.19
CA ASP A 36 2.06 -8.27 -6.37
C ASP A 36 3.47 -7.69 -6.14
N GLY A 37 4.50 -8.37 -6.65
CA GLY A 37 5.89 -8.06 -6.31
C GLY A 37 6.37 -6.68 -6.79
N GLU A 38 5.81 -6.13 -7.87
CA GLU A 38 6.24 -4.84 -8.41
C GLU A 38 5.72 -3.66 -7.56
N ASP A 39 4.46 -3.72 -7.11
CA ASP A 39 3.85 -2.69 -6.25
C ASP A 39 4.43 -2.76 -4.83
N ASP A 40 4.63 -3.97 -4.29
CA ASP A 40 5.33 -4.18 -3.02
C ASP A 40 6.75 -3.58 -3.02
N GLU A 41 7.50 -3.77 -4.11
CA GLU A 41 8.84 -3.18 -4.26
C GLU A 41 8.80 -1.66 -4.33
N GLU A 42 7.80 -1.10 -5.01
CA GLU A 42 7.60 0.35 -5.06
C GLU A 42 7.23 0.92 -3.69
N ALA A 43 6.32 0.26 -2.97
CA ALA A 43 5.94 0.62 -1.61
C ALA A 43 7.14 0.61 -0.65
N LEU A 44 8.03 -0.38 -0.78
CA LEU A 44 9.29 -0.42 -0.01
C LEU A 44 10.22 0.76 -0.33
N ARG A 45 10.27 1.22 -1.59
CA ARG A 45 11.06 2.41 -1.98
C ARG A 45 10.46 3.69 -1.40
N TRP A 46 9.14 3.84 -1.43
CA TRP A 46 8.45 4.98 -0.80
C TRP A 46 8.66 5.01 0.71
N ALA A 47 8.57 3.86 1.38
CA ALA A 47 8.84 3.75 2.81
C ALA A 47 10.29 4.14 3.16
N ALA A 48 11.27 3.74 2.33
CA ALA A 48 12.67 4.12 2.53
C ALA A 48 12.86 5.64 2.48
N LEU A 49 12.20 6.33 1.55
CA LEU A 49 12.25 7.80 1.46
C LEU A 49 11.58 8.49 2.65
N GLU A 50 10.46 7.96 3.15
CA GLU A 50 9.78 8.54 4.32
C GLU A 50 10.66 8.48 5.58
N LYS A 51 11.46 7.41 5.72
CA LYS A 51 12.38 7.23 6.84
C LYS A 51 13.60 8.14 6.80
N LEU A 52 13.81 8.88 5.70
CA LEU A 52 14.91 9.84 5.62
C LEU A 52 14.67 11.07 6.53
N PRO A 53 15.75 11.67 7.07
CA PRO A 53 15.68 13.00 7.68
C PRO A 53 15.03 14.02 6.74
N THR A 54 14.37 15.03 7.31
CA THR A 54 13.63 16.06 6.54
C THR A 54 14.46 16.71 5.45
N TYR A 55 15.77 16.92 5.70
CA TYR A 55 16.68 17.50 4.72
C TYR A 55 16.85 16.62 3.48
N ASP A 56 17.06 15.32 3.66
CA ASP A 56 17.28 14.39 2.56
C ASP A 56 15.98 14.09 1.81
N ARG A 57 14.85 14.05 2.52
CA ARG A 57 13.53 13.83 1.92
C ARG A 57 13.15 14.87 0.88
N ILE A 58 13.55 16.13 1.06
CA ILE A 58 13.28 17.22 0.09
C ILE A 58 14.18 17.11 -1.15
N ARG A 59 15.28 16.36 -1.07
CA ARG A 59 16.35 16.33 -2.07
C ARG A 59 16.41 15.03 -2.86
N ARG A 60 15.84 13.96 -2.32
CA ARG A 60 15.80 12.65 -2.95
C ARG A 60 14.38 12.35 -3.42
N GLY A 61 14.27 11.72 -4.57
CA GLY A 61 12.99 11.36 -5.17
C GLY A 61 13.11 10.10 -6.01
N ILE A 62 11.97 9.54 -6.37
CA ILE A 62 11.88 8.38 -7.25
C ILE A 62 11.63 8.88 -8.67
N LEU A 63 12.50 8.50 -9.61
CA LEU A 63 12.35 8.85 -11.02
C LEU A 63 12.21 7.59 -11.87
N SER A 64 11.17 7.56 -12.70
CA SER A 64 11.03 6.58 -13.76
C SER A 64 11.87 7.00 -14.97
N GLY A 65 12.91 6.22 -15.30
CA GLY A 65 13.75 6.44 -16.47
C GLY A 65 13.02 6.11 -17.78
N VAL A 66 13.57 6.58 -18.90
CA VAL A 66 13.04 6.35 -20.26
C VAL A 66 12.94 4.85 -20.60
N ALA A 67 13.78 4.02 -19.97
CA ALA A 67 13.78 2.56 -20.14
C ALA A 67 12.85 1.81 -19.16
N GLY A 68 11.94 2.51 -18.46
CA GLY A 68 10.98 1.88 -17.54
C GLY A 68 11.56 1.49 -16.17
N GLY A 69 12.84 1.77 -15.90
CA GLY A 69 13.46 1.55 -14.60
C GLY A 69 13.12 2.67 -13.62
N VAL A 70 12.66 2.31 -12.42
CA VAL A 70 12.35 3.25 -11.34
C VAL A 70 13.55 3.31 -10.39
N ALA A 71 14.18 4.48 -10.27
CA ALA A 71 15.40 4.67 -9.47
C ALA A 71 15.26 5.78 -8.43
N GLU A 72 15.86 5.58 -7.25
CA GLU A 72 16.03 6.65 -6.26
C GLU A 72 17.17 7.57 -6.70
N VAL A 73 16.89 8.86 -6.85
CA VAL A 73 17.83 9.85 -7.36
C VAL A 73 17.94 11.05 -6.41
N ASP A 74 19.15 11.57 -6.23
CA ASP A 74 19.40 12.86 -5.60
C ASP A 74 19.24 13.98 -6.64
N ILE A 75 18.20 14.78 -6.48
CA ILE A 75 17.81 15.85 -7.41
C ILE A 75 18.95 16.87 -7.59
N ARG A 76 19.81 17.06 -6.57
CA ARG A 76 20.94 17.99 -6.69
C ARG A 76 22.06 17.47 -7.56
N LYS A 77 22.21 16.15 -7.65
CA LYS A 77 23.28 15.50 -8.42
C LYS A 77 22.90 15.27 -9.87
N LEU A 78 21.65 15.51 -10.25
CA LEU A 78 21.18 15.46 -11.63
C LEU A 78 21.98 16.44 -12.51
N GLY A 79 22.41 15.93 -13.67
CA GLY A 79 23.00 16.74 -14.73
C GLY A 79 22.00 17.75 -15.30
N PHE A 80 22.49 18.70 -16.09
CA PHE A 80 21.64 19.73 -16.69
C PHE A 80 20.54 19.13 -17.59
N VAL A 81 20.93 18.21 -18.48
CA VAL A 81 20.01 17.54 -19.42
C VAL A 81 18.95 16.71 -18.70
N GLU A 82 19.35 15.97 -17.65
CA GLU A 82 18.42 15.16 -16.87
C GLU A 82 17.41 16.03 -16.11
N ARG A 83 17.87 17.17 -15.59
CA ARG A 83 17.02 18.14 -14.91
C ARG A 83 16.04 18.82 -15.86
N GLU A 84 16.50 19.19 -17.06
CA GLU A 84 15.64 19.73 -18.12
C GLU A 84 14.56 18.72 -18.52
N SER A 85 14.94 17.46 -18.75
CA SER A 85 13.98 16.39 -19.05
C SER A 85 12.98 16.14 -17.91
N LEU A 86 13.44 16.19 -16.65
CA LEU A 86 12.58 16.08 -15.49
C LEU A 86 11.56 17.23 -15.42
N LEU A 87 12.00 18.47 -15.68
CA LEU A 87 11.13 19.64 -15.73
C LEU A 87 10.13 19.57 -16.88
N ASP A 88 10.56 19.20 -18.08
CA ASP A 88 9.67 19.03 -19.25
C ASP A 88 8.54 18.04 -18.94
N ARG A 89 8.89 16.88 -18.37
CA ARG A 89 7.91 15.86 -17.96
C ARG A 89 6.96 16.40 -16.90
N LEU A 90 7.48 17.08 -15.87
CA LEU A 90 6.64 17.63 -14.79
C LEU A 90 5.66 18.67 -15.32
N VAL A 91 6.11 19.58 -16.19
CA VAL A 91 5.28 20.62 -16.79
C VAL A 91 4.21 20.01 -17.68
N ARG A 92 4.57 19.04 -18.53
CA ARG A 92 3.62 18.34 -19.42
C ARG A 92 2.57 17.55 -18.65
N THR A 93 2.98 16.82 -17.61
CA THR A 93 2.03 16.13 -16.72
C THR A 93 1.11 17.12 -16.02
N ALA A 94 1.63 18.28 -15.57
CA ALA A 94 0.79 19.31 -14.96
C ALA A 94 -0.25 19.87 -15.94
N GLU A 95 0.09 20.08 -17.22
CA GLU A 95 -0.89 20.51 -18.23
C GLU A 95 -1.99 19.47 -18.45
N GLU A 96 -1.62 18.21 -18.67
CA GLU A 96 -2.57 17.11 -18.90
C GLU A 96 -3.47 16.84 -17.67
N ASP A 97 -2.90 16.86 -16.47
CA ASP A 97 -3.66 16.62 -15.23
C ASP A 97 -4.53 17.82 -14.85
N ASN A 98 -4.05 19.06 -15.08
CA ASN A 98 -4.86 20.25 -14.87
C ASN A 98 -6.02 20.32 -15.86
N GLU A 99 -5.80 19.97 -17.14
CA GLU A 99 -6.88 19.91 -18.13
C GLU A 99 -7.97 18.93 -17.70
N LYS A 100 -7.59 17.70 -17.32
CA LYS A 100 -8.53 16.68 -16.82
C LYS A 100 -9.23 17.14 -15.54
N PHE A 101 -8.51 17.77 -14.61
CA PHE A 101 -9.08 18.31 -13.38
C PHE A 101 -10.10 19.42 -13.66
N LEU A 102 -9.75 20.37 -14.53
CA LEU A 102 -10.63 21.48 -14.91
C LEU A 102 -11.85 21.00 -15.70
N LEU A 103 -11.70 19.99 -16.56
CA LEU A 103 -12.81 19.35 -17.27
C LEU A 103 -13.79 18.73 -16.27
N ARG A 104 -13.30 17.93 -15.31
CA ARG A 104 -14.12 17.36 -14.23
C ARG A 104 -14.73 18.42 -13.32
N LEU A 105 -14.05 19.54 -13.11
CA LEU A 105 -14.61 20.67 -12.36
C LEU A 105 -15.77 21.30 -13.12
N LYS A 106 -15.62 21.54 -14.43
CA LYS A 106 -16.67 22.09 -15.28
C LYS A 106 -17.91 21.20 -15.31
N GLU A 107 -17.76 19.89 -15.52
CA GLU A 107 -18.87 18.92 -15.52
C GLU A 107 -19.70 18.92 -14.23
N ARG A 108 -19.08 19.28 -13.09
CA ARG A 108 -19.77 19.39 -11.80
C ARG A 108 -20.48 20.73 -11.62
N VAL A 109 -20.00 21.79 -12.24
CA VAL A 109 -20.60 23.13 -12.17
C VAL A 109 -21.77 23.28 -13.15
N ASP A 110 -21.69 22.64 -14.31
CA ASP A 110 -22.75 22.67 -15.34
C ASP A 110 -23.94 21.74 -14.99
N ARG A 111 -23.85 20.93 -13.92
CA ARG A 111 -24.93 20.05 -13.42
C ARG A 111 -25.92 20.80 -12.53
#